data_AF-A0A166K998-F1
#
_entry.id   AF-A0A166K998-F1
#
_cell.length_a   1.000
_cell.length_b   1.000
_cell.length_c   1.000
_cell.angle_alpha   90.00
_cell.angle_beta   90.00
_cell.angle_gamma   90.00
#
_symmetry.space_group_name_H-M   'P 1'
#
loop_
_entity.id
_entity.type
_entity.pdbx_description
1 polymer ?
#
loop_
_entity_poly.entity_id
_entity_poly.type
_entity_poly.pdbx_seq_one_letter_code
_entity_poly.pdbx_strand_id
1 'polypeptide(L)' 'PPLNPDKSAAGIAVDPRSLDRVIPETKRADGSVRKERKIRPGFTPQEDVQRFRGTKQS' A
#
# COMPACT_ATOMS: atom_id res chain seq x y z
N PRO A 1 11.05 13.23 -9.02
CA PRO A 1 10.03 12.42 -8.29
C PRO A 1 10.76 11.41 -7.40
N PRO A 2 10.29 11.11 -6.18
CA PRO A 2 10.96 10.14 -5.33
C PRO A 2 11.01 8.78 -6.03
N LEU A 3 12.20 8.16 -6.05
CA LEU A 3 12.46 6.91 -6.77
C LEU A 3 11.62 5.73 -6.23
N ASN A 4 11.14 5.86 -4.99
CA ASN A 4 10.25 4.93 -4.32
C ASN A 4 9.12 5.74 -3.67
N PRO A 5 7.86 5.61 -4.12
CA PRO A 5 6.75 6.18 -3.37
C PRO A 5 6.68 5.50 -2.00
N ASP A 6 6.30 6.26 -0.97
CA ASP A 6 6.01 5.69 0.34
C ASP A 6 4.87 4.68 0.21
N LYS A 7 5.12 3.46 0.69
CA LYS A 7 4.17 2.35 0.63
C LYS A 7 3.82 1.91 2.04
N SER A 8 2.57 1.50 2.23
CA SER A 8 2.16 0.82 3.46
C SER A 8 2.83 -0.57 3.58
N ALA A 9 2.66 -1.24 4.72
CA ALA A 9 3.19 -2.59 4.92
C ALA A 9 2.60 -3.58 3.89
N ALA A 10 1.37 -3.32 3.44
CA ALA A 10 0.71 -4.05 2.37
C ALA A 10 1.18 -3.69 0.95
N GLY A 11 2.17 -2.79 0.81
CA GLY A 11 2.66 -2.33 -0.50
C GLY A 11 1.72 -1.35 -1.22
N ILE A 12 0.78 -0.72 -0.48
CA ILE A 12 -0.20 0.22 -1.03
C ILE A 12 0.41 1.62 -1.10
N ALA A 13 0.26 2.29 -2.23
CA ALA A 13 0.63 3.69 -2.42
C ALA A 13 -0.62 4.54 -2.75
N VAL A 14 -0.50 5.85 -2.60
CA VAL A 14 -1.50 6.82 -3.08
C VAL A 14 -1.02 7.38 -4.41
N ASP A 15 -1.84 7.30 -5.45
CA ASP A 15 -1.54 7.90 -6.74
C ASP A 15 -1.62 9.43 -6.62
N PRO A 16 -0.54 10.19 -6.92
CA PRO A 16 -0.54 11.65 -6.80
C PRO A 16 -1.50 12.35 -7.77
N ARG A 17 -1.96 11.68 -8.84
CA ARG A 17 -2.87 12.29 -9.83
C ARG A 17 -4.33 12.12 -9.44
N SER A 18 -4.73 10.89 -9.12
CA SER A 18 -6.12 10.55 -8.80
C SER A 18 -6.45 10.62 -7.31
N LEU A 19 -5.43 10.66 -6.44
CA LEU A 19 -5.55 10.47 -4.99
C LEU A 19 -6.14 9.11 -4.59
N ASP A 20 -6.20 8.15 -5.52
CA ASP A 20 -6.67 6.81 -5.26
C ASP A 20 -5.59 5.95 -4.58
N ARG A 21 -6.02 4.96 -3.79
CA ARG A 21 -5.13 3.93 -3.25
C ARG A 21 -4.91 2.84 -4.30
N VAL A 22 -3.65 2.57 -4.63
CA VAL A 22 -3.24 1.62 -5.67
C VAL A 22 -2.09 0.73 -5.21
N ILE A 23 -2.02 -0.48 -5.76
CA ILE A 23 -0.82 -1.30 -5.74
C ILE A 23 -0.05 -0.98 -7.03
N PRO A 24 1.13 -0.33 -6.94
CA PRO A 24 1.83 0.18 -8.11
C PRO A 24 2.39 -0.94 -8.97
N GLU A 25 2.71 -0.59 -10.20
CA GLU A 25 3.37 -1.47 -11.16
C GLU A 25 4.74 -1.96 -10.66
N THR A 26 5.05 -3.24 -10.89
CA THR A 26 6.32 -3.86 -10.46
C THR A 26 6.93 -4.76 -11.52
N LYS A 27 8.26 -4.80 -11.58
CA LYS A 27 8.99 -5.71 -12.48
C LYS A 27 9.09 -7.10 -11.86
N ARG A 28 8.75 -8.13 -12.64
CA ARG A 28 8.99 -9.53 -12.30
C ARG A 28 10.46 -9.88 -12.51
N ALA A 29 10.89 -11.01 -11.96
CA ALA A 29 12.26 -11.50 -12.12
C ALA A 29 12.62 -11.80 -13.58
N ASP A 30 11.65 -12.17 -14.42
CA ASP A 30 11.80 -12.40 -15.86
C ASP A 30 11.79 -11.11 -16.69
N GLY A 31 11.72 -9.93 -16.05
CA GLY A 31 11.70 -8.62 -16.70
C GLY A 31 10.32 -8.14 -17.17
N SER A 32 9.30 -9.01 -17.17
CA SER A 32 7.92 -8.61 -17.48
C SER A 32 7.34 -7.73 -16.38
N VAL A 33 6.32 -6.94 -16.69
CA VAL A 33 5.77 -5.97 -15.74
C VAL A 33 4.38 -6.38 -15.23
N ARG A 34 4.13 -6.21 -13.93
CA ARG A 34 2.85 -6.45 -13.27
C ARG A 34 2.06 -5.16 -13.27
N LYS A 35 0.92 -5.15 -13.97
CA LYS A 35 0.03 -3.99 -14.00
C LYS A 35 -0.36 -3.50 -12.61
N GLU A 36 -0.58 -2.20 -12.51
CA GLU A 36 -1.17 -1.55 -11.36
C GLU A 36 -2.58 -2.09 -11.05
N ARG A 37 -2.95 -2.09 -9.76
CA ARG A 37 -4.31 -2.45 -9.31
C ARG A 37 -4.89 -1.41 -8.34
N LYS A 38 -6.08 -0.92 -8.67
CA LYS A 38 -6.86 -0.05 -7.78
C LYS A 38 -7.44 -0.83 -6.60
N ILE A 39 -7.43 -0.19 -5.43
CA ILE A 39 -8.00 -0.74 -4.20
C ILE A 39 -9.40 -0.18 -4.02
N ARG A 40 -10.31 -1.04 -3.54
CA ARG A 40 -11.69 -0.62 -3.28
C ARG A 40 -11.73 0.40 -2.13
N PRO A 41 -12.49 1.50 -2.26
CA PRO A 41 -12.66 2.45 -1.15
C PRO A 41 -13.16 1.74 0.12
N GLY A 42 -12.55 2.07 1.27
CA GLY A 42 -12.88 1.47 2.57
C GLY A 42 -12.19 0.13 2.88
N PHE A 43 -11.51 -0.49 1.91
CA PHE A 43 -10.72 -1.70 2.19
C PHE A 43 -9.39 -1.34 2.85
N THR A 44 -9.09 -1.99 3.98
CA THR A 44 -7.80 -1.89 4.67
C THR A 44 -7.31 -3.30 5.01
N PRO A 45 -6.11 -3.69 4.58
CA PRO A 45 -5.58 -5.02 4.83
C PRO A 45 -5.10 -5.16 6.30
N GLN A 46 -5.03 -6.39 6.81
CA GLN A 46 -4.80 -6.67 8.23
C GLN A 46 -3.44 -6.16 8.73
N GLU A 47 -2.42 -6.18 7.87
CA GLU A 47 -1.09 -5.65 8.14
C GLU A 47 -1.06 -4.13 8.33
N ASP A 48 -2.04 -3.42 7.76
CA ASP A 48 -2.20 -1.97 7.91
C ASP A 48 -3.21 -1.63 9.04
N VAL A 49 -3.88 -2.63 9.65
CA VAL A 49 -4.76 -2.41 10.80
C VAL A 49 -3.92 -2.29 12.07
N GLN A 50 -3.90 -1.09 12.66
CA GLN A 50 -3.25 -0.86 13.94
C GLN A 50 -3.96 -1.67 15.03
N ARG A 51 -3.25 -2.64 15.62
CA ARG A 51 -3.79 -3.41 16.75
C ARG A 51 -3.95 -2.49 17.95
N PHE A 52 -5.15 -2.48 18.53
CA PHE A 52 -5.38 -1.82 19.81
C PHE A 52 -4.44 -2.41 20.86
N ARG A 53 -3.62 -1.55 21.48
CA ARG A 53 -2.85 -1.90 22.67
C ARG A 53 -3.45 -1.11 23.82
N GLY A 54 -4.20 -1.79 24.69
CA GLY A 54 -4.63 -1.20 25.95
C GLY A 54 -3.41 -0.74 26.74
N THR A 55 -3.48 0.44 27.35
CA THR A 55 -2.43 0.93 28.24
C THR A 55 -2.30 -0.06 29.39
N LYS A 56 -1.16 -0.76 29.47
CA LYS A 56 -0.81 -1.56 30.65
C LYS A 56 -0.80 -0.59 31.84
N GLN A 57 -1.77 -0.69 32.74
CA GLN A 57 -1.67 -0.05 34.04
C GLN A 57 -0.56 -0.78 34.79
N SER A 58 0.59 -0.13 34.94
CA SER A 58 1.68 -0.51 35.84
C SER A 58 1.45 0.09 37.20
#